data_AF-A0A7J7J1N2-F1
#
_entry.id   AF-A0A7J7J1N2-F1
#
_cell.length_a   1.000
_cell.length_b   1.000
_cell.length_c   1.000
_cell.angle_alpha   90.00
_cell.angle_beta   90.00
_cell.angle_gamma   90.00
#
_symmetry.space_group_name_H-M   'P 1'
#
loop_
_entity.id
_entity.type
_entity.pdbx_description
1 polymer ?
#
loop_
_entity_poly.entity_id
_entity_poly.type
_entity_poly.pdbx_seq_one_letter_code
_entity_poly.pdbx_strand_id
1 'polypeptide(L)'
;MIYVNYGREEDFHWLKTEQNVDFEGSVVIARYGKIFRADKVTLAAKYGAKAAILYSDPYDSSSPTDNSSYPDSWWLPSTGVQRGTVKGVDGDPTTPMYPSLDSAFRVLPEESAYLPKIPVHSISYGDAANFLQRLGGEEVPEPWRGSIPGVTYRFGGEFPESDLKVKVHITTHNVRRKTYNVIGYIDGAVEPDRYVVSGNHRDAWVYGSVDPTSGTAAMIEVNALLPV
;
A
#
# COMPACT_ATOMS: atom_id res chain seq x y z
N MET A 1 -16.87 -10.97 4.12
CA MET A 1 -15.87 -10.04 3.57
C MET A 1 -16.63 -8.87 2.96
N ILE A 2 -16.12 -7.65 3.04
CA ILE A 2 -16.81 -6.45 2.56
C ILE A 2 -15.90 -5.70 1.58
N TYR A 3 -16.43 -5.36 0.40
CA TYR A 3 -15.73 -4.53 -0.57
C TYR A 3 -15.96 -3.05 -0.25
N VAL A 4 -14.86 -2.30 -0.09
CA VAL A 4 -14.89 -0.91 0.38
C VAL A 4 -14.36 0.09 -0.62
N ASN A 5 -14.42 -0.21 -1.93
CA ASN A 5 -13.90 0.66 -2.98
C ASN A 5 -12.42 1.02 -2.72
N TYR A 6 -12.08 2.31 -2.66
CA TYR A 6 -10.73 2.77 -2.34
C TYR A 6 -10.49 2.89 -0.82
N GLY A 7 -11.44 2.50 0.04
CA GLY A 7 -11.27 2.52 1.49
C GLY A 7 -11.04 3.91 2.07
N ARG A 8 -11.65 4.94 1.47
CA ARG A 8 -11.60 6.32 1.97
C ARG A 8 -12.61 6.52 3.09
N GLU A 9 -12.48 7.59 3.88
CA GLU A 9 -13.42 7.88 4.97
C GLU A 9 -14.84 7.99 4.42
N GLU A 10 -15.03 8.62 3.25
CA GLU A 10 -16.34 8.70 2.59
C GLU A 10 -16.88 7.33 2.15
N ASP A 11 -16.02 6.39 1.74
CA ASP A 11 -16.44 5.05 1.34
C ASP A 11 -16.94 4.26 2.56
N PHE A 12 -16.19 4.29 3.66
CA PHE A 12 -16.58 3.65 4.91
C PHE A 12 -17.81 4.30 5.56
N HIS A 13 -17.88 5.63 5.56
CA HIS A 13 -19.02 6.37 6.09
C HIS A 13 -20.30 6.04 5.31
N TRP A 14 -20.25 6.10 3.98
CA TRP A 14 -21.40 5.82 3.12
C TRP A 14 -21.91 4.37 3.28
N LEU A 15 -21.00 3.38 3.34
CA LEU A 15 -21.39 1.99 3.60
C LEU A 15 -22.08 1.83 4.97
N LYS A 16 -21.59 2.53 5.99
CA LYS A 16 -22.16 2.45 7.34
C LYS A 16 -23.51 3.15 7.44
N THR A 17 -23.69 4.31 6.82
CA THR A 17 -24.91 5.13 6.96
C THR A 17 -25.98 4.78 5.94
N GLU A 18 -25.61 4.65 4.66
CA GLU A 18 -26.57 4.49 3.55
C GLU A 18 -26.85 3.03 3.22
N GLN A 19 -25.88 2.14 3.45
CA GLN A 19 -26.02 0.71 3.17
C GLN A 19 -26.15 -0.15 4.44
N ASN A 20 -26.10 0.48 5.62
CA ASN A 20 -26.20 -0.17 6.93
C ASN A 20 -25.26 -1.38 7.09
N VAL A 21 -24.06 -1.29 6.52
CA VAL A 21 -23.06 -2.36 6.55
C VAL A 21 -22.37 -2.38 7.92
N ASP A 22 -22.36 -3.55 8.56
CA ASP A 22 -21.60 -3.80 9.77
C ASP A 22 -20.19 -4.33 9.44
N PHE A 23 -19.17 -3.61 9.91
CA PHE A 23 -17.77 -3.96 9.70
C PHE A 23 -17.20 -4.78 10.84
N GLU A 24 -17.90 -4.94 11.96
CA GLU A 24 -17.39 -5.59 13.16
C GLU A 24 -16.96 -7.03 12.88
N GLY A 25 -15.69 -7.34 13.13
CA GLY A 25 -15.13 -8.67 12.90
C GLY A 25 -14.96 -9.04 11.41
N SER A 26 -15.24 -8.14 10.48
CA SER A 26 -15.19 -8.39 9.03
C SER A 26 -13.77 -8.39 8.48
N VAL A 27 -13.58 -9.02 7.32
CA VAL A 27 -12.39 -8.80 6.48
C VAL A 27 -12.78 -7.84 5.36
N VAL A 28 -12.11 -6.71 5.25
CA VAL A 28 -12.36 -5.74 4.18
C VAL A 28 -11.42 -5.99 3.00
N ILE A 29 -11.90 -5.76 1.79
CA ILE A 29 -11.09 -5.74 0.57
C ILE A 29 -11.22 -4.37 -0.10
N ALA A 30 -10.08 -3.73 -0.35
CA ALA A 30 -10.00 -2.39 -0.91
C ALA A 30 -9.01 -2.35 -2.09
N ARG A 31 -9.35 -1.59 -3.14
CA ARG A 31 -8.40 -1.32 -4.23
C ARG A 31 -7.40 -0.23 -3.84
N TYR A 32 -6.18 -0.36 -4.34
CA TYR A 32 -5.16 0.69 -4.28
C TYR A 32 -5.60 1.95 -5.03
N GLY A 33 -5.03 3.11 -4.66
CA GLY A 33 -5.33 4.41 -5.29
C GLY A 33 -6.04 5.40 -4.36
N LYS A 34 -6.16 6.65 -4.81
CA LYS A 34 -6.80 7.81 -4.16
C LYS A 34 -6.15 8.30 -2.85
N ILE A 35 -5.94 7.43 -1.87
CA ILE A 35 -5.32 7.75 -0.57
C ILE A 35 -4.15 6.81 -0.27
N PHE A 36 -3.32 7.19 0.71
CA PHE A 36 -2.21 6.36 1.14
C PHE A 36 -2.70 5.05 1.73
N ARG A 37 -1.96 3.97 1.47
CA ARG A 37 -2.39 2.60 1.82
C ARG A 37 -2.47 2.36 3.33
N ALA A 38 -1.65 3.04 4.14
CA ALA A 38 -1.76 2.94 5.59
C ALA A 38 -3.09 3.51 6.08
N ASP A 39 -3.56 4.62 5.50
CA ASP A 39 -4.82 5.26 5.88
C ASP A 39 -6.01 4.32 5.66
N LYS A 40 -6.04 3.58 4.54
CA LYS A 40 -7.05 2.54 4.28
C LYS A 40 -7.13 1.52 5.42
N VAL A 41 -5.98 1.06 5.93
CA VAL A 41 -5.89 0.06 7.00
C VAL A 41 -6.28 0.66 8.35
N THR A 42 -5.86 1.89 8.62
CA THR A 42 -6.24 2.64 9.83
C THR A 42 -7.76 2.87 9.88
N LEU A 43 -8.35 3.25 8.75
CA LEU A 43 -9.80 3.44 8.61
C LEU A 43 -10.55 2.11 8.77
N ALA A 44 -10.08 1.04 8.11
CA ALA A 44 -10.64 -0.29 8.30
C ALA A 44 -10.68 -0.70 9.78
N ALA A 45 -9.58 -0.49 10.51
CA ALA A 45 -9.52 -0.77 11.95
C ALA A 45 -10.47 0.14 12.76
N LYS A 46 -10.53 1.44 12.45
CA LYS A 46 -11.43 2.42 13.10
C LYS A 46 -12.91 2.01 12.97
N TYR A 47 -13.28 1.41 11.84
CA TYR A 47 -14.65 0.97 11.59
C TYR A 47 -14.98 -0.43 12.14
N GLY A 48 -14.00 -1.16 12.71
CA GLY A 48 -14.23 -2.46 13.35
C GLY A 48 -13.80 -3.68 12.53
N ALA A 49 -13.15 -3.48 11.38
CA ALA A 49 -12.64 -4.59 10.57
C ALA A 49 -11.52 -5.33 11.31
N LYS A 50 -11.47 -6.65 11.16
CA LYS A 50 -10.47 -7.53 11.78
C LYS A 50 -9.23 -7.76 10.92
N ALA A 51 -9.34 -7.56 9.60
CA ALA A 51 -8.23 -7.61 8.67
C ALA A 51 -8.54 -6.85 7.39
N ALA A 52 -7.50 -6.43 6.66
CA ALA A 52 -7.62 -5.76 5.38
C ALA A 52 -6.88 -6.52 4.27
N ILE A 53 -7.49 -6.58 3.08
CA ILE A 53 -6.86 -7.08 1.86
C ILE A 53 -6.80 -5.92 0.86
N LEU A 54 -5.63 -5.69 0.30
CA LEU A 54 -5.40 -4.65 -0.71
C LEU A 54 -5.11 -5.29 -2.06
N TYR A 55 -5.64 -4.73 -3.15
CA TYR A 55 -5.32 -5.22 -4.49
C TYR A 55 -5.24 -4.07 -5.50
N SER A 56 -4.56 -4.27 -6.63
CA SER A 56 -4.47 -3.28 -7.70
C SER A 56 -5.52 -3.60 -8.77
N ASP A 57 -6.62 -2.86 -8.79
CA ASP A 57 -7.68 -3.08 -9.78
C ASP A 57 -7.20 -2.69 -11.19
N PRO A 58 -7.45 -3.52 -12.23
CA PRO A 58 -7.10 -3.18 -13.61
C PRO A 58 -7.68 -1.83 -14.06
N TYR A 59 -8.75 -1.35 -13.41
CA TYR A 59 -9.33 -0.04 -13.71
C TYR A 59 -8.31 1.10 -13.58
N ASP A 60 -7.37 0.96 -12.64
CA ASP A 60 -6.30 1.93 -12.39
C ASP A 60 -4.93 1.47 -12.92
N SER A 61 -4.77 0.19 -13.30
CA SER A 61 -3.47 -0.42 -13.58
C SER A 61 -3.35 -1.21 -14.88
N SER A 62 -4.36 -1.15 -15.76
CA SER A 62 -4.31 -1.73 -17.11
C SER A 62 -4.84 -0.76 -18.16
N SER A 63 -4.60 -1.07 -19.43
CA SER A 63 -5.24 -0.35 -20.52
C SER A 63 -6.73 -0.71 -20.61
N PRO A 64 -7.61 0.25 -20.94
CA PRO A 64 -9.00 -0.03 -21.30
C PRO A 64 -9.15 -0.75 -22.65
N THR A 65 -8.14 -0.66 -23.53
CA THR A 65 -8.22 -1.12 -24.93
C THR A 65 -7.24 -2.25 -25.26
N ASP A 66 -6.34 -2.58 -24.33
CA ASP A 66 -5.28 -3.56 -24.54
C ASP A 66 -5.24 -4.53 -23.35
N ASN A 67 -5.43 -5.81 -23.65
CA ASN A 67 -5.41 -6.89 -22.67
C ASN A 67 -4.00 -7.46 -22.44
N SER A 68 -2.98 -6.94 -23.13
CA SER A 68 -1.60 -7.31 -22.90
C SER A 68 -1.13 -6.81 -21.53
N SER A 69 -0.20 -7.54 -20.94
CA SER A 69 0.48 -7.15 -19.71
C SER A 69 1.96 -7.49 -19.84
N TYR A 70 2.77 -7.12 -18.84
CA TYR A 70 4.16 -7.53 -18.81
C TYR A 70 4.30 -9.06 -18.99
N PRO A 71 5.15 -9.55 -19.91
CA PRO A 71 6.27 -8.83 -20.56
C PRO A 71 5.95 -8.12 -21.88
N ASP A 72 4.77 -8.35 -22.47
CA ASP A 72 4.43 -7.84 -23.81
C ASP A 72 3.99 -6.38 -23.81
N SER A 73 3.63 -5.85 -22.63
CA SER A 73 3.43 -4.42 -22.40
C SER A 73 3.91 -3.98 -21.00
N TRP A 74 3.65 -2.72 -20.66
CA TRP A 74 4.02 -2.12 -19.39
C TRP A 74 2.91 -2.22 -18.34
N TRP A 75 1.75 -2.77 -18.70
CA TRP A 75 0.62 -2.92 -17.79
C TRP A 75 0.81 -4.06 -16.79
N LEU A 76 0.17 -3.93 -15.64
CA LEU A 76 0.29 -4.87 -14.54
C LEU A 76 -0.29 -6.24 -14.94
N PRO A 77 0.45 -7.35 -14.82
CA PRO A 77 -0.10 -8.69 -15.05
C PRO A 77 -1.04 -9.13 -13.93
N SER A 78 -1.89 -10.12 -14.20
CA SER A 78 -2.92 -10.62 -13.25
C SER A 78 -2.37 -11.25 -11.99
N THR A 79 -1.11 -11.64 -12.01
CA THR A 79 -0.36 -12.19 -10.88
C THR A 79 0.50 -11.13 -10.18
N GLY A 80 0.52 -9.89 -10.68
CA GLY A 80 1.28 -8.78 -10.14
C GLY A 80 0.71 -8.29 -8.81
N VAL A 81 1.59 -8.08 -7.82
CA VAL A 81 1.21 -7.61 -6.48
C VAL A 81 2.00 -6.37 -6.11
N GLN A 82 1.29 -5.27 -5.83
CA GLN A 82 1.90 -4.06 -5.28
C GLN A 82 2.32 -4.29 -3.82
N ARG A 83 3.61 -4.05 -3.52
CA ARG A 83 4.14 -3.98 -2.16
C ARG A 83 4.11 -2.53 -1.66
N GLY A 84 4.16 -2.35 -0.35
CA GLY A 84 4.22 -1.01 0.23
C GLY A 84 4.10 -1.04 1.74
N THR A 85 4.65 0.00 2.37
CA THR A 85 4.50 0.20 3.82
C THR A 85 3.06 0.59 4.16
N VAL A 86 2.58 0.08 5.29
CA VAL A 86 1.30 0.44 5.92
C VAL A 86 1.52 1.12 7.27
N LYS A 87 2.74 1.59 7.52
CA LYS A 87 3.09 2.43 8.68
C LYS A 87 2.57 3.86 8.45
N GLY A 88 1.94 4.45 9.46
CA GLY A 88 1.35 5.79 9.40
C GLY A 88 2.28 6.94 9.81
N VAL A 89 3.59 6.80 9.65
CA VAL A 89 4.57 7.85 9.99
C VAL A 89 5.78 7.77 9.09
N ASP A 90 6.47 8.89 8.91
CA ASP A 90 7.82 8.94 8.35
C ASP A 90 8.87 8.65 9.42
N GLY A 91 10.01 8.07 9.03
CA GLY A 91 11.08 7.68 9.97
C GLY A 91 10.83 6.36 10.71
N ASP A 92 11.67 6.02 11.68
CA ASP A 92 11.58 4.78 12.46
C ASP A 92 10.36 4.84 13.42
N PRO A 93 9.40 3.89 13.34
CA PRO A 93 8.22 3.87 14.21
C PRO A 93 8.55 3.72 15.71
N THR A 94 9.77 3.33 16.05
CA THR A 94 10.22 3.12 17.43
C THR A 94 10.98 4.30 18.02
N THR A 95 11.39 5.28 17.20
CA THR A 95 12.10 6.50 17.63
C THR A 95 11.47 7.76 17.05
N PRO A 96 10.19 8.05 17.33
CA PRO A 96 9.53 9.22 16.78
C PRO A 96 10.23 10.50 17.26
N MET A 97 10.47 11.43 16.33
CA MET A 97 11.06 12.75 16.58
C MET A 97 12.56 12.79 16.96
N TYR A 98 13.28 11.66 16.97
CA TYR A 98 14.73 11.66 17.20
C TYR A 98 15.47 10.58 16.39
N PRO A 99 16.79 10.75 16.16
CA PRO A 99 17.55 9.82 15.32
C PRO A 99 17.61 8.41 15.92
N SER A 100 17.48 7.40 15.05
CA SER A 100 17.46 5.98 15.41
C SER A 100 18.85 5.41 15.72
N LEU A 101 19.62 6.08 16.58
CA LEU A 101 20.95 5.65 17.02
C LEU A 101 20.88 4.35 17.83
N ASP A 102 22.03 3.66 17.96
CA ASP A 102 22.13 2.42 18.74
C ASP A 102 21.77 2.62 20.22
N SER A 103 22.06 3.80 20.78
CA SER A 103 21.74 4.19 22.17
C SER A 103 20.38 4.84 22.35
N ALA A 104 19.62 5.08 21.27
CA ALA A 104 18.35 5.80 21.38
C ALA A 104 17.30 4.96 22.14
N PHE A 105 16.55 5.63 23.01
CA PHE A 105 15.35 5.05 23.63
C PHE A 105 14.39 4.57 22.54
N ARG A 106 13.65 3.48 22.78
CA ARG A 106 12.72 2.93 21.79
C ARG A 106 11.43 2.54 22.44
N VAL A 107 10.34 2.94 21.82
CA VAL A 107 9.03 2.37 22.13
C VAL A 107 8.96 0.94 21.60
N LEU A 108 8.25 0.07 22.31
CA LEU A 108 8.00 -1.27 21.84
C LEU A 108 7.12 -1.22 20.57
N PRO A 109 7.37 -2.06 19.55
CA PRO A 109 6.57 -2.06 18.32
C PRO A 109 5.06 -2.18 18.58
N GLU A 110 4.65 -3.03 19.51
CA GLU A 110 3.25 -3.22 19.93
C GLU A 110 2.61 -1.93 20.49
N GLU A 111 3.39 -1.09 21.16
CA GLU A 111 2.96 0.19 21.74
C GLU A 111 3.02 1.33 20.71
N SER A 112 3.68 1.13 19.56
CA SER A 112 3.78 2.16 18.53
C SER A 112 2.40 2.55 18.02
N ALA A 113 2.08 3.84 18.08
CA ALA A 113 0.84 4.40 17.55
C ALA A 113 0.80 4.38 16.01
N TYR A 114 1.95 4.18 15.35
CA TYR A 114 2.10 4.31 13.91
C TYR A 114 2.09 2.98 13.15
N LEU A 115 2.06 1.86 13.87
CA LEU A 115 1.95 0.53 13.27
C LEU A 115 0.49 0.08 13.17
N PRO A 116 0.13 -0.65 12.09
CA PRO A 116 -1.24 -1.11 11.88
C PRO A 116 -1.70 -2.01 13.03
N LYS A 117 -2.94 -1.81 13.48
CA LYS A 117 -3.54 -2.58 14.58
C LYS A 117 -4.28 -3.83 14.11
N ILE A 118 -4.44 -3.99 12.80
CA ILE A 118 -5.05 -5.17 12.17
C ILE A 118 -4.12 -5.77 11.12
N PRO A 119 -4.16 -7.10 10.90
CA PRO A 119 -3.50 -7.77 9.79
C PRO A 119 -3.87 -7.16 8.44
N VAL A 120 -2.87 -6.97 7.57
CA VAL A 120 -3.07 -6.53 6.19
C VAL A 120 -2.19 -7.31 5.22
N HIS A 121 -2.75 -7.69 4.07
CA HIS A 121 -2.01 -8.34 3.01
C HIS A 121 -2.42 -7.80 1.64
N SER A 122 -1.46 -7.61 0.73
CA SER A 122 -1.77 -7.29 -0.66
C SER A 122 -1.82 -8.54 -1.53
N ILE A 123 -2.75 -8.58 -2.46
CA ILE A 123 -2.96 -9.70 -3.40
C ILE A 123 -2.99 -9.19 -4.83
N SER A 124 -2.88 -10.13 -5.77
CA SER A 124 -3.00 -9.85 -7.20
C SER A 124 -4.46 -9.62 -7.57
N TYR A 125 -4.74 -8.96 -8.70
CA TYR A 125 -6.13 -8.82 -9.14
C TYR A 125 -6.72 -10.14 -9.65
N GLY A 126 -5.89 -11.08 -10.10
CA GLY A 126 -6.30 -12.44 -10.40
C GLY A 126 -6.82 -13.17 -9.16
N ASP A 127 -6.13 -13.02 -8.02
CA ASP A 127 -6.61 -13.57 -6.75
C ASP A 127 -7.84 -12.81 -6.23
N ALA A 128 -7.84 -11.47 -6.35
CA ALA A 128 -8.99 -10.65 -5.96
C ALA A 128 -10.27 -11.05 -6.70
N ALA A 129 -10.18 -11.41 -7.99
CA ALA A 129 -11.29 -11.93 -8.77
C ALA A 129 -12.00 -13.10 -8.08
N ASN A 130 -11.24 -14.05 -7.54
CA ASN A 130 -11.79 -15.24 -6.87
C ASN A 130 -12.60 -14.90 -5.61
N PHE A 131 -12.24 -13.81 -4.91
CA PHE A 131 -13.01 -13.32 -3.77
C PHE A 131 -14.22 -12.52 -4.23
N LEU A 132 -14.01 -11.55 -5.13
CA LEU A 132 -15.02 -10.58 -5.55
C LEU A 132 -16.18 -11.24 -6.32
N GLN A 133 -15.92 -12.27 -7.14
CA GLN A 133 -16.98 -13.03 -7.83
C GLN A 133 -17.94 -13.74 -6.89
N ARG A 134 -17.48 -14.06 -5.67
CA ARG A 134 -18.26 -14.82 -4.68
C ARG A 134 -18.95 -13.91 -3.67
N LEU A 135 -18.66 -12.60 -3.68
CA LEU A 135 -19.33 -11.67 -2.78
C LEU A 135 -20.81 -11.57 -3.15
N GLY A 136 -21.65 -11.68 -2.13
CA GLY A 136 -23.09 -11.41 -2.23
C GLY A 136 -23.41 -9.95 -1.92
N GLY A 137 -24.66 -9.71 -1.52
CA GLY A 137 -25.17 -8.36 -1.32
C GLY A 137 -25.48 -7.63 -2.63
N GLU A 138 -25.89 -6.37 -2.49
CA GLU A 138 -26.26 -5.54 -3.63
C GLU A 138 -25.06 -5.18 -4.52
N GLU A 139 -25.36 -4.89 -5.78
CA GLU A 139 -24.39 -4.39 -6.73
C GLU A 139 -23.93 -2.99 -6.35
N VAL A 140 -22.62 -2.76 -6.45
CA VAL A 140 -22.07 -1.44 -6.16
C VAL A 140 -22.47 -0.42 -7.23
N PRO A 141 -22.61 0.87 -6.88
CA PRO A 141 -22.87 1.93 -7.84
C PRO A 141 -21.73 2.02 -8.87
N GLU A 142 -22.03 2.58 -10.04
CA GLU A 142 -21.10 2.65 -11.17
C GLU A 142 -19.68 3.16 -10.79
N PRO A 143 -19.51 4.23 -9.98
CA PRO A 143 -18.18 4.73 -9.64
C PRO A 143 -17.32 3.78 -8.78
N TRP A 144 -17.95 2.76 -8.19
CA TRP A 144 -17.28 1.75 -7.35
C TRP A 144 -16.88 0.51 -8.14
N ARG A 145 -17.32 0.39 -9.39
CA ARG A 145 -16.98 -0.73 -10.25
C ARG A 145 -15.50 -0.63 -10.65
N GLY A 146 -14.83 -1.77 -10.64
CA GLY A 146 -13.52 -1.92 -11.26
C GLY A 146 -13.64 -2.56 -12.63
N SER A 147 -12.52 -3.05 -13.16
CA SER A 147 -12.48 -3.69 -14.48
C SER A 147 -11.85 -5.08 -14.47
N ILE A 148 -11.94 -5.79 -13.33
CA ILE A 148 -11.56 -7.21 -13.31
C ILE A 148 -12.53 -8.01 -14.23
N PRO A 149 -12.00 -8.76 -15.21
CA PRO A 149 -12.83 -9.52 -16.15
C PRO A 149 -13.77 -10.52 -15.45
N GLY A 150 -15.05 -10.51 -15.83
CA GLY A 150 -16.05 -11.45 -15.32
C GLY A 150 -16.48 -11.22 -13.86
N VAL A 151 -16.15 -10.08 -13.27
CA VAL A 151 -16.55 -9.72 -11.90
C VAL A 151 -17.69 -8.72 -11.91
N THR A 152 -18.80 -9.06 -11.26
CA THR A 152 -19.80 -8.08 -10.86
C THR A 152 -19.51 -7.65 -9.43
N TYR A 153 -19.11 -6.39 -9.25
CA TYR A 153 -18.74 -5.87 -7.93
C TYR A 153 -19.97 -5.71 -7.04
N ARG A 154 -19.91 -6.32 -5.86
CA ARG A 154 -20.96 -6.26 -4.84
C ARG A 154 -20.36 -5.83 -3.51
N PHE A 155 -21.18 -5.26 -2.63
CA PHE A 155 -20.72 -4.80 -1.31
C PHE A 155 -20.20 -5.95 -0.45
N GLY A 156 -20.71 -7.17 -0.63
CA GLY A 156 -20.39 -8.29 0.22
C GLY A 156 -21.18 -8.24 1.54
N GLY A 157 -20.56 -8.72 2.61
CA GLY A 157 -21.22 -9.01 3.89
C GLY A 157 -21.69 -10.46 3.99
N GLU A 158 -22.08 -11.05 2.86
CA GLU A 158 -22.49 -12.45 2.72
C GLU A 158 -21.81 -13.14 1.53
N PHE A 159 -21.81 -14.46 1.55
CA PHE A 159 -21.41 -15.32 0.43
C PHE A 159 -22.64 -16.15 0.02
N PRO A 160 -23.31 -15.87 -1.11
CA PRO A 160 -24.63 -16.43 -1.42
C PRO A 160 -24.65 -17.95 -1.54
N GLU A 161 -23.53 -18.54 -1.96
CA GLU A 161 -23.45 -19.96 -2.31
C GLU A 161 -23.01 -20.86 -1.14
N SER A 162 -22.68 -20.33 0.06
CA SER A 162 -22.14 -21.16 1.19
C SER A 162 -21.81 -20.39 2.48
N ASP A 163 -21.57 -21.14 3.57
CA ASP A 163 -20.93 -20.70 4.83
C ASP A 163 -19.42 -20.32 4.68
N LEU A 164 -19.05 -19.75 3.53
CA LEU A 164 -17.67 -19.38 3.25
C LEU A 164 -17.19 -18.28 4.19
N LYS A 165 -15.96 -18.46 4.69
CA LYS A 165 -15.27 -17.47 5.52
C LYS A 165 -13.88 -17.24 4.95
N VAL A 166 -13.49 -15.97 4.92
CA VAL A 166 -12.12 -15.59 4.55
C VAL A 166 -11.25 -15.66 5.80
N LYS A 167 -10.20 -16.47 5.74
CA LYS A 167 -9.18 -16.56 6.79
C LYS A 167 -7.91 -15.88 6.31
N VAL A 168 -7.53 -14.79 6.97
CA VAL A 168 -6.25 -14.12 6.75
C VAL A 168 -5.22 -14.69 7.74
N HIS A 169 -4.13 -15.24 7.21
CA HIS A 169 -3.04 -15.79 8.02
C HIS A 169 -1.73 -15.05 7.69
N ILE A 170 -1.23 -14.29 8.66
CA ILE A 170 -0.01 -13.48 8.53
C ILE A 170 1.02 -13.96 9.53
N THR A 171 2.23 -14.22 9.05
CA THR A 171 3.38 -14.67 9.85
C THR A 171 4.58 -13.71 9.79
N THR A 172 4.35 -12.49 9.27
CA THR A 172 5.37 -11.44 9.27
C THR A 172 5.63 -10.93 10.68
N HIS A 173 6.88 -10.58 10.94
CA HIS A 173 7.35 -10.08 12.23
C HIS A 173 8.21 -8.84 12.00
N ASN A 174 8.06 -7.84 12.86
CA ASN A 174 8.88 -6.63 12.81
C ASN A 174 10.27 -6.96 13.34
N VAL A 175 11.31 -6.60 12.59
CA VAL A 175 12.69 -6.79 13.02
C VAL A 175 13.50 -5.53 12.79
N ARG A 176 14.27 -5.16 13.81
CA ARG A 176 15.25 -4.09 13.69
C ARG A 176 16.33 -4.49 12.67
N ARG A 177 16.65 -3.57 11.78
CA ARG A 177 17.71 -3.69 10.78
C ARG A 177 18.52 -2.42 10.75
N LYS A 178 19.83 -2.55 10.46
CA LYS A 178 20.68 -1.40 10.17
C LYS A 178 20.43 -0.96 8.73
N THR A 179 20.23 0.32 8.53
CA THR A 179 20.10 0.95 7.21
C THR A 179 21.27 1.92 7.00
N TYR A 180 21.64 2.15 5.75
CA TYR A 180 22.86 2.91 5.41
C TYR A 180 22.54 4.00 4.39
N ASN A 181 22.69 5.25 4.83
CA ASN A 181 22.75 6.42 3.95
C ASN A 181 24.20 6.67 3.53
N VAL A 182 24.39 7.04 2.27
CA VAL A 182 25.69 7.47 1.74
C VAL A 182 25.58 8.96 1.51
N ILE A 183 26.49 9.72 2.13
CA ILE A 183 26.50 11.18 2.07
C ILE A 183 27.89 11.59 1.55
N GLY A 184 27.90 12.31 0.43
CA GLY A 184 29.08 12.99 -0.10
C GLY A 184 28.83 14.49 -0.14
N TYR A 185 29.90 15.28 -0.12
CA TYR A 185 29.81 16.74 -0.18
C TYR A 185 30.92 17.31 -1.07
N ILE A 186 30.64 18.44 -1.69
CA ILE A 186 31.59 19.29 -2.42
C ILE A 186 31.57 20.63 -1.68
N ASP A 187 32.73 21.09 -1.21
CA ASP A 187 32.82 22.33 -0.44
C ASP A 187 32.57 23.54 -1.35
N GLY A 188 31.68 24.43 -0.89
CA GLY A 188 31.43 25.68 -1.60
C GLY A 188 32.66 26.60 -1.56
N ALA A 189 33.05 27.14 -2.72
CA ALA A 189 34.23 27.99 -2.82
C ALA A 189 34.11 29.33 -2.06
N VAL A 190 32.89 29.82 -1.82
CA VAL A 190 32.61 31.10 -1.14
C VAL A 190 31.84 30.89 0.17
N GLU A 191 30.76 30.10 0.14
CA GLU A 191 29.87 29.87 1.29
C GLU A 191 29.81 28.37 1.65
N PRO A 192 30.87 27.77 2.22
CA PRO A 192 30.89 26.33 2.56
C PRO A 192 29.91 25.94 3.68
N ASP A 193 29.32 26.91 4.38
CA ASP A 193 28.30 26.73 5.42
C ASP A 193 26.85 26.85 4.87
N ARG A 194 26.68 26.95 3.55
CA ARG A 194 25.37 26.97 2.88
C ARG A 194 25.20 25.69 2.06
N TYR A 195 24.18 24.91 2.40
CA TYR A 195 23.98 23.59 1.81
C TYR A 195 22.89 23.57 0.76
N VAL A 196 23.22 23.01 -0.42
CA VAL A 196 22.24 22.52 -1.39
C VAL A 196 22.24 21.01 -1.29
N VAL A 197 21.09 20.42 -0.93
CA VAL A 197 20.97 18.97 -0.74
C VAL A 197 20.24 18.36 -1.94
N SER A 198 20.91 17.43 -2.61
CA SER A 198 20.31 16.55 -3.62
C SER A 198 20.43 15.11 -3.15
N GLY A 199 19.34 14.35 -3.24
CA GLY A 199 19.30 12.98 -2.73
C GLY A 199 18.26 12.11 -3.41
N ASN A 200 18.52 10.80 -3.40
CA ASN A 200 17.64 9.76 -3.92
C ASN A 200 17.76 8.53 -3.01
N HIS A 201 16.63 7.89 -2.68
CA HIS A 201 16.68 6.62 -1.94
C HIS A 201 17.22 5.51 -2.84
N ARG A 202 17.81 4.47 -2.24
CA ARG A 202 18.46 3.38 -2.98
C ARG A 202 17.78 2.03 -2.78
N ASP A 203 17.06 1.88 -1.67
CA ASP A 203 16.32 0.67 -1.35
C ASP A 203 15.08 0.52 -2.24
N ALA A 204 14.79 -0.73 -2.60
CA ALA A 204 13.68 -1.09 -3.47
C ALA A 204 12.94 -2.31 -2.91
N TRP A 205 11.68 -2.47 -3.32
CA TRP A 205 10.87 -3.65 -2.94
C TRP A 205 11.31 -4.94 -3.62
N VAL A 206 11.78 -4.85 -4.88
CA VAL A 206 12.28 -5.97 -5.69
C VAL A 206 13.50 -5.47 -6.46
N TYR A 207 13.49 -5.47 -7.79
CA TYR A 207 14.60 -4.97 -8.60
C TYR A 207 14.69 -3.44 -8.61
N GLY A 208 13.54 -2.76 -8.48
CA GLY A 208 13.48 -1.31 -8.35
C GLY A 208 14.00 -0.52 -9.56
N SER A 209 13.92 -1.08 -10.77
CA SER A 209 14.50 -0.46 -11.97
C SER A 209 13.94 0.95 -12.24
N VAL A 210 12.66 1.18 -11.93
CA VAL A 210 12.06 2.52 -11.98
C VAL A 210 12.20 3.19 -10.62
N ASP A 211 11.51 2.66 -9.61
CA ASP A 211 11.52 3.14 -8.23
C ASP A 211 12.49 2.29 -7.38
N PRO A 212 13.66 2.81 -6.95
CA PRO A 212 14.22 4.15 -7.22
C PRO A 212 15.32 4.23 -8.28
N THR A 213 15.77 3.10 -8.81
CA THR A 213 17.09 2.99 -9.45
C THR A 213 17.24 3.91 -10.67
N SER A 214 16.16 4.26 -11.35
CA SER A 214 16.20 5.25 -12.43
C SER A 214 16.66 6.63 -11.92
N GLY A 215 16.19 7.06 -10.75
CA GLY A 215 16.65 8.26 -10.07
C GLY A 215 18.07 8.11 -9.52
N THR A 216 18.45 6.93 -9.05
CA THR A 216 19.83 6.66 -8.58
C THR A 216 20.82 6.80 -9.73
N ALA A 217 20.48 6.26 -10.91
CA ALA A 217 21.31 6.38 -12.11
C ALA A 217 21.49 7.84 -12.53
N ALA A 218 20.39 8.61 -12.58
CA ALA A 218 20.46 10.04 -12.88
C ALA A 218 21.31 10.83 -11.87
N MET A 219 21.16 10.54 -10.57
CA MET A 219 21.94 11.19 -9.51
C MET A 219 23.44 10.89 -9.63
N ILE A 220 23.80 9.64 -9.93
CA ILE A 220 25.21 9.25 -10.11
C ILE A 220 25.82 10.00 -11.30
N GLU A 221 25.11 10.09 -12.43
CA GLU A 221 25.60 10.79 -13.61
C GLU A 221 25.78 12.29 -13.36
N VAL A 222 24.81 12.95 -12.72
CA VAL A 222 24.94 14.36 -12.33
C VAL A 222 26.18 14.56 -11.46
N ASN A 223 26.38 13.70 -10.46
CA ASN A 223 27.52 13.80 -9.55
C ASN A 223 28.87 13.54 -10.26
N ALA A 224 28.91 12.69 -11.28
CA ALA A 224 30.12 12.42 -12.07
C ALA A 224 30.55 13.62 -12.93
N LEU A 225 29.60 14.51 -13.28
CA LEU A 225 29.84 15.69 -14.11
C LEU A 225 30.13 16.96 -13.30
N LEU A 226 29.86 16.96 -11.99
CA LEU A 226 30.18 18.10 -11.15
C LEU A 226 31.71 18.24 -11.00
N PRO A 227 32.28 19.43 -11.27
CA PRO A 227 33.69 19.67 -11.06
C PRO A 227 34.00 19.59 -9.55
N VAL A 228 35.03 18.80 -9.22
CA VAL A 228 35.58 18.66 -7.85
C VAL A 228 36.63 19.73 -7.59
#